data_AF-A0A532DVC6-F1
#
_entry.id   AF-A0A532DVC6-F1
#
_cell.length_a   1.000
_cell.length_b   1.000
_cell.length_c   1.000
_cell.angle_alpha   90.00
_cell.angle_beta   90.00
_cell.angle_gamma   90.00
#
_symmetry.space_group_name_H-M   'P 1'
#
loop_
_entity.id
_entity.type
_entity.pdbx_description
1 polymer ?
#
loop_
_entity_poly.entity_id
_entity_poly.type
_entity_poly.pdbx_seq_one_letter_code
_entity_poly.pdbx_strand_id
1 'polypeptide(L)' 'RLRRKNGTRWDRKTVTVEPRSAYLMTGAARNEWEHSIPPVAEHRYSITLRTLRPQRA' A
#
# COMPACT_ATOMS: atom_id res chain seq x y z
N ARG A 1 -0.07 -4.74 4.75
CA ARG A 1 1.27 -4.73 5.39
C ARG A 1 2.22 -3.91 4.52
N LEU A 2 3.12 -3.16 5.14
CA LEU A 2 4.15 -2.34 4.50
C LEU A 2 5.54 -2.81 4.95
N ARG A 3 6.51 -2.85 4.03
CA ARG A 3 7.92 -3.08 4.36
C ARG A 3 8.84 -2.14 3.57
N ARG A 4 9.96 -1.75 4.17
CA ARG A 4 11.02 -0.96 3.54
C ARG A 4 12.37 -1.48 3.97
N LYS A 5 13.30 -1.62 3.03
CA LYS A 5 14.68 -2.00 3.35
C LYS A 5 15.37 -0.83 4.04
N ASN A 6 16.03 -1.08 5.16
CA ASN A 6 16.76 -0.10 5.95
C ASN A 6 18.14 -0.67 6.30
N GLY A 7 19.11 -0.42 5.41
CA GLY A 7 20.44 -1.03 5.48
C GLY A 7 20.38 -2.56 5.33
N THR A 8 20.89 -3.28 6.33
CA THR A 8 20.81 -4.74 6.43
C THR A 8 19.49 -5.25 7.03
N ARG A 9 18.63 -4.34 7.51
CA ARG A 9 17.36 -4.66 8.18
C ARG A 9 16.15 -4.27 7.34
N TRP A 10 14.97 -4.62 7.84
CA TRP A 10 13.69 -4.29 7.23
C TRP A 10 12.77 -3.63 8.25
N ASP A 11 12.31 -2.43 7.94
CA ASP A 11 11.22 -1.79 8.67
C ASP A 11 9.91 -2.39 8.21
N ARG A 12 8.98 -2.61 9.14
CA ARG A 12 7.66 -3.18 8.86
C ARG A 12 6.59 -2.41 9.58
N LYS A 13 5.47 -2.17 8.89
CA LYS A 13 4.25 -1.62 9.49
C LYS A 13 3.03 -2.41 9.03
N THR A 14 2.09 -2.61 9.94
CA THR A 14 0.80 -3.22 9.64
C THR A 14 -0.28 -2.18 9.86
N VAL A 15 -1.22 -2.11 8.92
CA VAL A 15 -2.39 -1.24 8.98
C VAL A 15 -3.59 -2.13 8.77
N THR A 16 -4.53 -2.09 9.72
CA THR A 16 -5.84 -2.72 9.56
C THR A 16 -6.70 -1.75 8.75
N VAL A 17 -7.22 -2.24 7.63
CA VAL A 17 -8.16 -1.49 6.79
C VAL A 17 -9.52 -2.14 7.02
N GLU A 18 -10.45 -1.38 7.61
CA GLU A 18 -11.79 -1.87 7.92
C GLU A 18 -12.64 -2.03 6.65
N PRO A 19 -13.68 -2.88 6.64
CA PRO A 19 -14.64 -2.96 5.55
C PRO A 19 -15.24 -1.58 5.23
N ARG A 20 -15.35 -1.25 3.93
CA ARG A 20 -15.90 0.02 3.44
C ARG A 20 -15.16 1.29 3.89
N SER A 21 -13.95 1.15 4.44
CA SER A 21 -13.08 2.29 4.72
C SER A 21 -12.28 2.72 3.48
N ALA A 22 -11.83 3.97 3.50
CA ALA A 22 -10.93 4.53 2.49
C ALA A 22 -9.58 4.88 3.13
N TYR A 23 -8.50 4.75 2.36
CA TYR A 23 -7.17 5.15 2.78
C TYR A 23 -6.41 5.80 1.61
N LEU A 24 -5.48 6.69 1.95
CA LEU A 24 -4.64 7.39 0.98
C LEU A 24 -3.18 6.96 1.12
N MET A 25 -2.57 6.52 0.01
CA MET A 25 -1.13 6.28 -0.06
C MET A 25 -0.42 7.48 -0.70
N THR A 26 0.29 8.26 0.14
CA THR A 26 1.06 9.43 -0.27
C THR A 26 2.47 9.42 0.33
N GLY A 27 3.36 10.28 -0.16
CA GLY A 27 4.74 10.43 0.32
C GLY A 27 5.54 9.13 0.26
N ALA A 28 6.35 8.89 1.30
CA ALA A 28 7.22 7.72 1.40
C ALA A 28 6.45 6.40 1.26
N ALA A 29 5.23 6.31 1.79
CA ALA A 29 4.41 5.09 1.70
C ALA A 29 4.08 4.69 0.25
N ARG A 30 4.11 5.64 -0.70
CA ARG A 30 3.87 5.39 -2.13
C ARG A 30 5.13 4.98 -2.89
N ASN A 31 6.28 5.55 -2.54
CA ASN A 31 7.49 5.48 -3.37
C ASN A 31 8.63 4.68 -2.75
N GLU A 32 8.67 4.53 -1.43
CA GLU A 32 9.79 3.91 -0.71
C GLU A 32 9.40 2.61 0.01
N TRP A 33 8.10 2.40 0.20
CA TRP A 33 7.58 1.22 0.90
C TRP A 33 6.90 0.27 -0.08
N GLU A 34 7.21 -1.00 0.06
CA GLU A 34 6.47 -2.07 -0.61
C GLU A 34 5.23 -2.43 0.22
N HIS A 35 4.10 -2.63 -0.45
CA HIS A 35 2.86 -3.09 0.19
C HIS A 35 2.51 -4.51 -0.24
N SER A 36 1.98 -5.29 0.70
CA SER A 36 1.45 -6.63 0.44
C SER A 36 0.16 -6.85 1.24
N ILE A 37 -0.74 -7.63 0.65
CA ILE A 37 -1.92 -8.16 1.30
C ILE A 37 -1.61 -9.64 1.59
N PRO A 38 -1.53 -10.06 2.87
CA PRO A 38 -1.39 -11.49 3.20
C PRO A 38 -2.68 -12.24 2.82
N PRO A 39 -2.64 -13.58 2.71
CA PRO A 39 -3.84 -14.39 2.53
C PRO A 39 -4.90 -14.06 3.60
N VAL A 40 -6.17 -14.00 3.19
CA VAL A 40 -7.34 -13.72 4.04
C VAL A 40 -8.32 -14.88 3.97
N ALA A 41 -9.09 -15.08 5.03
CA ALA A 41 -10.03 -16.21 5.15
C ALA A 41 -11.29 -16.06 4.26
N GLU A 42 -11.66 -14.83 3.93
CA GLU A 42 -12.89 -14.51 3.20
C GLU A 42 -12.60 -13.61 1.99
N HIS A 43 -13.52 -13.60 1.02
CA HIS A 43 -13.42 -12.74 -0.15
C HIS A 43 -13.44 -11.28 0.26
N ARG A 44 -12.42 -10.55 -0.21
CA ARG A 44 -12.28 -9.12 0.06
C ARG A 44 -11.97 -8.38 -1.24
N TYR A 45 -12.89 -7.51 -1.63
CA TYR A 45 -12.72 -6.65 -2.79
C TYR A 45 -12.19 -5.27 -2.36
N SER A 46 -11.37 -4.67 -3.21
CA SER A 46 -10.87 -3.31 -3.03
C SER A 46 -10.87 -2.59 -4.36
N ILE A 47 -11.29 -1.33 -4.36
CA ILE A 47 -11.21 -0.45 -5.53
C ILE A 47 -10.05 0.51 -5.29
N THR A 48 -9.11 0.57 -6.24
CA THR A 48 -7.98 1.51 -6.17
C THR A 48 -8.18 2.61 -7.19
N LEU A 49 -8.34 3.84 -6.70
CA LEU A 49 -8.43 5.04 -7.55
C LEU A 49 -7.03 5.63 -7.73
N ARG A 50 -6.64 5.91 -8.98
CA ARG A 50 -5.33 6.49 -9.31
C ARG A 50 -5.49 7.53 -10.41
N THR A 51 -4.75 8.62 -10.27
CA THR A 51 -4.52 9.56 -11.36
C THR A 51 -3.34 9.06 -12.21
N LEU A 52 -3.56 8.91 -13.51
CA LEU A 52 -2.49 8.63 -14.47
C LEU A 52 -1.56 9.84 -14.57
N ARG A 53 -0.26 9.60 -14.71
CA ARG A 53 0.67 10.69 -15.04
C ARG A 53 0.39 11.15 -16.46
N PRO A 54 0.34 12.47 -16.73
CA PRO A 54 0.21 12.97 -18.08
C PRO A 54 1.38 12.45 -18.92
N GLN A 55 1.10 12.07 -20.16
CA GLN A 55 2.13 11.76 -21.13
C GLN A 55 2.91 13.04 -21.42
N ARG A 56 4.22 13.01 -21.24
CA ARG A 56 5.09 14.11 -21.68
C ARG A 56 5.14 14.09 -23.20
N ALA A 57 4.96 15.27 -23.81
CA ALA A 57 5.25 15.49 -25.23
C ALA A 57 6.76 15.40 -25.49
#